data_AF-A0A935FUA8-F1
#
_entry.id   AF-A0A935FUA8-F1
#
_cell.length_a   1.000
_cell.length_b   1.000
_cell.length_c   1.000
_cell.angle_alpha   90.00
_cell.angle_beta   90.00
_cell.angle_gamma   90.00
#
_symmetry.space_group_name_H-M   'P 1'
#
loop_
_entity.id
_entity.type
_entity.pdbx_description
1 polymer ?
#
loop_
_entity_poly.entity_id
_entity_poly.type
_entity_poly.pdbx_seq_one_letter_code
_entity_poly.pdbx_strand_id
1 'polypeptide(L)'
;MGRYIHSDTICVWTEKIIHNIKLIIVPTIIMTIYFSLADSISIGNGIWYFDPVQTIGAKIGNVPVEEILFFLMTNILITEAMVLFLKQEFLLPKKK
;
A
#
# COMPACT_ATOMS: atom_id res chain seq x y z
N MET A 1 -24.07 -4.67 -31.99
CA MET A 1 -23.44 -5.77 -31.25
C MET A 1 -22.00 -5.34 -30.93
N GLY A 2 -21.68 -5.11 -29.66
CA GLY A 2 -20.35 -4.61 -29.22
C GLY A 2 -20.36 -3.17 -28.73
N ARG A 3 -20.69 -2.94 -27.45
CA ARG A 3 -20.37 -1.70 -26.69
C ARG A 3 -20.72 -1.76 -25.18
N TYR A 4 -20.45 -2.87 -24.47
CA TYR A 4 -20.67 -2.96 -23.00
C TYR A 4 -19.72 -3.99 -22.36
N ILE A 5 -18.42 -3.72 -22.33
CA ILE A 5 -17.45 -4.60 -21.63
C ILE A 5 -16.53 -3.79 -20.70
N HIS A 6 -16.26 -2.51 -21.03
CA HIS A 6 -15.28 -1.73 -20.29
C HIS A 6 -15.84 -0.99 -19.06
N SER A 7 -17.09 -0.51 -19.11
CA SER A 7 -17.75 0.19 -17.99
C SER A 7 -17.98 -0.75 -16.79
N ASP A 8 -18.33 -2.00 -17.05
CA ASP A 8 -18.69 -2.96 -16.00
C ASP A 8 -17.47 -3.38 -15.17
N THR A 9 -16.29 -3.41 -15.81
CA THR A 9 -15.05 -3.78 -15.14
C THR A 9 -14.65 -2.72 -14.11
N ILE A 10 -14.69 -1.43 -14.45
CA ILE A 10 -14.35 -0.35 -13.52
C ILE A 10 -15.31 -0.33 -12.31
N CYS A 11 -16.62 -0.49 -12.54
CA CYS A 11 -17.60 -0.57 -11.45
C CYS A 11 -17.31 -1.75 -10.52
N VAL A 12 -17.08 -2.94 -11.06
CA VAL A 12 -16.80 -4.15 -10.26
C VAL A 12 -15.54 -4.00 -9.42
N TRP A 13 -14.48 -3.39 -9.97
CA TRP A 13 -13.21 -3.21 -9.27
C TRP A 13 -13.35 -2.21 -8.12
N THR A 14 -14.05 -1.11 -8.39
CA THR A 14 -14.30 -0.07 -7.39
C THR A 14 -15.16 -0.61 -6.23
N GLU A 15 -16.22 -1.35 -6.53
CA GLU A 15 -17.05 -2.00 -5.50
C GLU A 15 -16.25 -2.99 -4.65
N LYS A 16 -15.40 -3.79 -5.29
CA LYS A 16 -14.56 -4.77 -4.60
C LYS A 16 -13.58 -4.12 -3.63
N ILE A 17 -12.94 -3.03 -4.04
CA ILE A 17 -12.02 -2.24 -3.21
C ILE A 17 -12.77 -1.61 -2.04
N ILE A 18 -13.88 -0.91 -2.31
CA ILE A 18 -14.64 -0.21 -1.27
C ILE A 18 -15.16 -1.19 -0.22
N HIS A 19 -15.68 -2.34 -0.64
CA HIS A 19 -16.19 -3.35 0.28
C HIS A 19 -15.09 -3.96 1.16
N ASN A 20 -13.86 -4.02 0.65
CA ASN A 20 -12.72 -4.66 1.30
C ASN A 20 -11.65 -3.66 1.73
N ILE A 21 -11.98 -2.38 1.90
CA ILE A 21 -11.01 -1.31 2.17
C ILE A 21 -10.19 -1.57 3.44
N LYS A 22 -10.75 -2.30 4.41
CA LYS A 22 -10.05 -2.73 5.63
C LYS A 22 -8.87 -3.67 5.31
N LEU A 23 -9.00 -4.52 4.29
CA LEU A 23 -7.93 -5.41 3.82
C LEU A 23 -6.81 -4.67 3.07
N ILE A 24 -7.01 -3.39 2.76
CA ILE A 24 -6.00 -2.53 2.13
C ILE A 24 -5.35 -1.68 3.23
N ILE A 25 -6.15 -0.92 3.97
CA ILE A 25 -5.67 0.06 4.96
C ILE A 25 -4.88 -0.60 6.09
N VAL A 26 -5.38 -1.69 6.67
CA VAL A 26 -4.74 -2.34 7.82
C VAL A 26 -3.33 -2.84 7.50
N PRO A 27 -3.12 -3.70 6.48
CA PRO A 27 -1.78 -4.14 6.13
C PRO A 27 -0.91 -2.99 5.61
N THR A 28 -1.47 -2.03 4.89
CA THR A 28 -0.71 -0.85 4.43
C THR A 28 -0.09 -0.09 5.59
N ILE A 29 -0.88 0.25 6.62
CA ILE A 29 -0.39 1.00 7.77
C ILE A 29 0.62 0.16 8.55
N ILE A 30 0.32 -1.11 8.82
CA ILE A 30 1.21 -2.00 9.57
C ILE A 30 2.56 -2.13 8.88
N MET A 31 2.58 -2.40 7.57
CA MET A 31 3.82 -2.58 6.81
C MET A 31 4.59 -1.27 6.64
N THR A 32 3.89 -0.14 6.47
CA THR A 32 4.55 1.18 6.37
C THR A 32 5.26 1.54 7.68
N ILE A 33 4.62 1.31 8.82
CA ILE A 33 5.24 1.51 10.14
C ILE A 33 6.42 0.55 10.31
N TYR A 34 6.23 -0.73 9.99
CA TYR A 34 7.27 -1.75 10.12
C TYR A 34 8.53 -1.39 9.33
N PHE A 35 8.40 -1.07 8.04
CA PHE A 35 9.55 -0.71 7.21
C PHE A 35 10.20 0.60 7.65
N SER A 36 9.40 1.60 8.03
CA SER A 36 9.94 2.87 8.56
C SER A 36 10.75 2.65 9.85
N LEU A 37 10.31 1.74 10.73
CA LEU A 37 11.06 1.37 11.93
C LEU A 37 12.33 0.58 11.61
N ALA A 38 12.28 -0.35 10.65
CA ALA A 38 13.44 -1.11 10.21
C ALA A 38 14.52 -0.18 9.63
N ASP A 39 14.13 0.79 8.81
CA ASP A 39 15.02 1.82 8.28
C ASP A 39 15.57 2.70 9.39
N SER A 40 14.73 3.13 10.32
CA SER A 40 15.16 3.93 11.48
C SER A 40 16.26 3.22 12.29
N ILE A 41 16.10 1.93 12.57
CA ILE A 41 17.09 1.13 13.29
C ILE A 41 18.37 0.98 12.45
N SER A 42 18.25 0.73 11.15
CA SER A 42 19.39 0.54 10.25
C SER A 42 20.23 1.80 10.11
N ILE A 43 19.59 2.97 10.04
CA ILE A 43 20.26 4.28 10.04
C ILE A 43 20.94 4.55 11.39
N GLY A 44 20.25 4.25 12.51
CA GLY A 44 20.81 4.41 13.85
C GLY A 44 22.07 3.57 14.08
N ASN A 45 22.15 2.40 13.44
CA ASN A 45 23.29 1.50 13.51
C ASN A 45 24.38 1.78 12.46
N GLY A 46 24.20 2.78 11.59
CA GLY A 46 25.14 3.09 10.51
C GLY A 46 25.24 2.02 9.41
N ILE A 47 24.28 1.10 9.35
CA ILE A 47 24.19 0.06 8.31
C ILE A 47 23.69 0.68 7.00
N TRP A 48 22.83 1.69 7.12
CA TRP A 48 22.17 2.34 6.01
C TRP A 48 22.25 3.87 6.14
N TYR A 49 22.34 4.58 5.02
CA TYR A 49 22.41 6.04 5.00
C TYR A 49 21.76 6.58 3.73
N PHE A 50 21.19 7.78 3.84
CA PHE A 50 20.64 8.52 2.72
C PHE A 50 21.50 9.73 2.42
N ASP A 51 21.78 9.97 1.13
CA ASP A 51 22.49 11.17 0.69
C ASP A 51 21.60 12.40 0.93
N PRO A 52 22.03 13.38 1.76
CA PRO A 52 21.27 14.60 2.00
C PRO A 52 20.91 15.36 0.71
N VAL A 53 21.71 15.23 -0.36
CA VAL A 53 21.46 15.91 -1.65
C VAL A 53 20.27 15.28 -2.40
N GLN A 54 19.94 14.02 -2.11
CA GLN A 54 18.84 13.30 -2.75
C GLN A 54 17.54 13.35 -1.94
N THR A 55 17.56 13.98 -0.78
CA THR A 55 16.38 14.15 0.09
C THR A 55 15.99 15.63 0.18
N ILE A 56 14.71 15.90 0.39
CA ILE A 56 14.12 17.23 0.66
C ILE A 56 14.54 17.73 2.06
N GLY A 57 15.18 16.88 2.87
CA GLY A 57 15.74 17.22 4.17
C GLY A 57 14.73 17.16 5.32
N ALA A 58 13.45 16.90 5.04
CA ALA A 58 12.44 16.62 6.06
C ALA A 58 12.58 15.19 6.58
N LYS A 59 12.60 15.02 7.91
CA LYS A 59 12.74 13.72 8.56
C LYS A 59 11.72 13.54 9.68
N ILE A 60 11.26 12.30 9.87
CA ILE A 60 10.56 11.87 11.08
C ILE A 60 11.54 10.98 11.86
N GLY A 61 12.00 11.47 13.01
CA GLY A 61 13.14 10.86 13.70
C GLY A 61 14.41 10.97 12.85
N ASN A 62 14.96 9.84 12.43
CA ASN A 62 16.13 9.76 11.55
C ASN A 62 15.82 9.30 10.12
N VAL A 63 14.55 9.03 9.80
CA VAL A 63 14.10 8.55 8.47
C VAL A 63 13.58 9.72 7.65
N PRO A 64 13.99 9.87 6.37
CA PRO A 64 13.41 10.84 5.46
C PRO A 64 11.90 10.63 5.26
N VAL A 65 11.14 11.72 5.15
CA VAL A 65 9.68 11.65 4.97
C VAL A 65 9.31 10.96 3.65
N GLU A 66 10.14 11.11 2.63
CA GLU A 66 9.99 10.54 1.30
C GLU A 66 10.02 9.02 1.33
N GLU A 67 10.81 8.42 2.22
CA GLU A 67 10.87 6.97 2.40
C GLU A 67 9.59 6.43 3.04
N ILE A 68 9.07 7.15 4.04
CA ILE A 68 7.79 6.81 4.66
C ILE A 68 6.65 6.90 3.62
N LEU A 69 6.68 7.93 2.78
CA LEU A 69 5.73 8.10 1.67
C LEU A 69 5.92 7.02 0.60
N PHE A 70 7.16 6.66 0.28
CA PHE A 70 7.47 5.58 -0.65
C PHE A 70 6.86 4.27 -0.15
N PHE A 71 7.14 3.87 1.10
CA PHE A 71 6.56 2.68 1.70
C PHE A 71 5.03 2.73 1.70
N LEU A 72 4.43 3.87 2.05
CA LEU A 72 2.98 4.05 2.03
C LEU A 72 2.42 3.80 0.62
N MET A 73 2.95 4.46 -0.40
CA MET A 73 2.47 4.34 -1.78
C MET A 73 2.66 2.93 -2.32
N THR A 74 3.81 2.31 -2.10
CA THR A 74 4.07 0.95 -2.57
C THR A 74 3.20 -0.07 -1.85
N ASN A 75 2.96 0.10 -0.55
CA ASN A 75 2.08 -0.80 0.21
C ASN A 75 0.62 -0.65 -0.21
N ILE A 76 0.15 0.56 -0.53
CA ILE A 76 -1.18 0.76 -1.14
C ILE A 76 -1.24 0.01 -2.47
N LEU A 77 -0.29 0.23 -3.37
CA LEU A 77 -0.24 -0.43 -4.67
C LEU A 77 -0.30 -1.97 -4.55
N ILE A 78 0.50 -2.54 -3.64
CA ILE A 78 0.56 -3.99 -3.43
C ILE A 78 -0.75 -4.50 -2.82
N THR A 79 -1.29 -3.84 -1.80
CA THR A 79 -2.48 -4.32 -1.12
C THR A 79 -3.74 -4.17 -1.97
N GLU A 80 -3.85 -3.10 -2.76
CA GLU A 80 -4.87 -2.95 -3.80
C GLU A 80 -4.77 -4.05 -4.84
N ALA A 81 -3.55 -4.31 -5.37
CA ALA A 81 -3.33 -5.40 -6.31
C ALA A 81 -3.77 -6.74 -5.71
N MET A 82 -3.38 -7.05 -4.47
CA MET A 82 -3.80 -8.28 -3.79
C MET A 82 -5.33 -8.41 -3.71
N VAL A 83 -6.05 -7.35 -3.29
CA VAL A 83 -7.53 -7.37 -3.24
C VAL A 83 -8.13 -7.58 -4.62
N LEU A 84 -7.56 -6.97 -5.66
CA LEU A 84 -8.04 -7.11 -7.03
C LEU A 84 -7.79 -8.52 -7.59
N PHE A 85 -6.64 -9.14 -7.30
CA PHE A 85 -6.30 -10.49 -7.76
C PHE A 85 -6.95 -11.62 -6.94
N LEU A 86 -7.33 -11.38 -5.68
CA LEU A 86 -8.02 -12.37 -4.85
C LEU A 86 -9.41 -12.71 -5.41
N LYS A 87 -9.77 -14.00 -5.43
CA LYS A 87 -11.11 -14.39 -5.89
C LYS A 87 -12.19 -13.84 -4.96
N GLN A 88 -13.28 -13.38 -5.55
CA GLN A 88 -14.39 -12.73 -4.83
C GLN A 88 -15.09 -13.67 -3.83
N GLU A 89 -14.99 -14.98 -4.03
CA GLU A 89 -15.48 -16.02 -3.11
C GLU A 89 -14.81 -15.98 -1.71
N PHE A 90 -13.60 -15.43 -1.60
CA PHE A 90 -12.92 -15.24 -0.32
C PHE A 90 -13.29 -13.91 0.36
N LEU A 91 -13.80 -12.95 -0.41
CA LEU A 91 -14.03 -11.57 0.03
C LEU A 91 -15.49 -11.30 0.40
N LEU A 92 -16.43 -12.13 -0.08
CA LEU A 92 -17.85 -12.05 0.28
C LEU A 92 -18.25 -13.27 1.12
N PRO A 93 -19.10 -13.10 2.15
CA PRO A 93 -19.69 -14.22 2.85
C PRO A 93 -20.53 -15.05 1.87
N LYS A 94 -20.38 -16.39 1.90
CA LYS A 94 -21.21 -17.31 1.10
C LYS A 94 -22.68 -16.95 1.31
N LYS A 95 -23.36 -16.52 0.24
CA LYS A 95 -24.83 -16.44 0.25
C LYS A 95 -25.34 -17.87 0.42
N LYS A 96 -26.00 -18.15 1.55
CA LYS A 96 -26.68 -19.42 1.81
C LYS A 96 -27.83 -19.61 0.84
#